data_AF-A0A520H665-F1
#
_entry.id   AF-A0A520H665-F1
#
_cell.length_a   1.000
_cell.length_b   1.000
_cell.length_c   1.000
_cell.angle_alpha   90.00
_cell.angle_beta   90.00
_cell.angle_gamma   90.00
#
_symmetry.space_group_name_H-M   'P 1'
#
loop_
_entity.id
_entity.type
_entity.pdbx_description
1 polymer ?
#
loop_
_entity_poly.entity_id
_entity_poly.type
_entity_poly.pdbx_seq_one_letter_code
_entity_poly.pdbx_strand_id
1 'polypeptide(L)'
;MSDFVAGIAARHDAAALAMRAAFPVAARFAPADLRLRAATRGPVSSRAQTAGPKHFSPADPGINPTAGWDPMDADAEPSGFIDPLAAAHADGYAAASGSMNPDG
;
A
#
# COMPACT_ATOMS: atom_id res chain seq x y z
N MET A 1 -21.67 -18.49 43.17
CA MET A 1 -21.12 -17.13 43.04
C MET A 1 -20.89 -16.86 41.58
N SER A 2 -21.58 -15.88 41.00
CA SER A 2 -21.40 -15.44 39.62
C SER A 2 -20.25 -14.44 39.55
N ASP A 3 -19.16 -14.79 38.88
CA ASP A 3 -18.04 -13.87 38.64
C ASP A 3 -18.46 -12.85 37.57
N PHE A 4 -19.00 -11.74 38.03
CA PHE A 4 -19.18 -10.55 37.22
C PHE A 4 -17.80 -10.02 36.82
N VAL A 5 -17.39 -10.26 35.57
CA VAL A 5 -16.17 -9.70 35.01
C VAL A 5 -16.45 -8.26 34.60
N ALA A 6 -16.05 -7.32 35.44
CA ALA A 6 -16.15 -5.91 35.12
C ALA A 6 -15.28 -5.55 33.91
N GLY A 7 -15.90 -4.88 32.94
CA GLY A 7 -15.23 -3.87 32.11
C GLY A 7 -14.66 -4.37 30.80
N ILE A 8 -15.07 -3.68 29.73
CA ILE A 8 -14.47 -3.67 28.39
C ILE A 8 -12.93 -3.65 28.42
N ALA A 9 -12.31 -3.11 29.49
CA ALA A 9 -10.88 -3.14 29.75
C ALA A 9 -10.27 -4.56 29.81
N ALA A 10 -10.90 -5.53 30.48
CA ALA A 10 -10.38 -6.89 30.55
C ALA A 10 -10.41 -7.59 29.17
N ARG A 11 -11.40 -7.26 28.33
CA ARG A 11 -11.50 -7.73 26.94
C ARG A 11 -10.44 -7.08 26.05
N HIS A 12 -10.12 -5.82 26.30
CA HIS A 12 -9.07 -5.10 25.58
C HIS A 12 -7.70 -5.73 25.80
N ASP A 13 -7.37 -6.11 27.04
CA ASP A 13 -6.10 -6.78 27.34
C ASP A 13 -6.01 -8.17 26.68
N ALA A 14 -7.09 -8.94 26.71
CA ALA A 14 -7.17 -10.23 26.02
C ALA A 14 -7.02 -10.08 24.50
N ALA A 15 -7.67 -9.07 23.90
CA ALA A 15 -7.55 -8.77 22.47
C ALA A 15 -6.13 -8.30 22.10
N ALA A 16 -5.50 -7.47 22.93
CA ALA A 16 -4.12 -7.01 22.73
C ALA A 16 -3.12 -8.18 22.79
N LEU A 17 -3.30 -9.11 23.73
CA LEU A 17 -2.49 -10.32 23.81
C LEU A 17 -2.68 -11.23 22.60
N ALA A 18 -3.92 -11.43 22.15
CA ALA A 18 -4.22 -12.22 20.96
C ALA A 18 -3.61 -11.61 19.68
N MET A 19 -3.69 -10.29 19.51
CA MET A 19 -3.10 -9.59 18.37
C MET A 19 -1.57 -9.67 18.39
N ARG A 20 -0.94 -9.52 19.56
CA ARG A 20 0.51 -9.66 19.71
C ARG A 20 1.00 -11.09 19.43
N ALA A 21 0.19 -12.10 19.74
CA ALA A 21 0.48 -13.49 19.41
C ALA A 21 0.29 -13.79 17.91
N ALA A 22 -0.71 -13.18 17.26
CA ALA A 22 -1.01 -13.35 15.84
C ALA A 22 0.01 -12.66 14.92
N PHE A 23 0.58 -11.55 15.37
CA PHE A 23 1.63 -10.81 14.67
C PHE A 23 2.93 -10.87 15.46
N PRO A 24 3.62 -12.02 15.52
CA PRO A 24 4.96 -12.05 16.09
C PRO A 24 5.81 -11.05 15.32
N VAL A 25 6.40 -10.09 16.02
CA VAL A 25 7.27 -9.06 15.40
C VAL A 25 8.46 -9.78 14.79
N ALA A 26 8.35 -10.16 13.52
CA ALA A 26 9.42 -10.73 12.75
C ALA A 26 10.46 -9.63 12.54
N ALA A 27 11.62 -9.83 13.17
CA ALA A 27 12.79 -8.95 13.13
C ALA A 27 12.51 -7.47 13.49
N ARG A 28 12.98 -7.06 14.67
CA ARG A 28 13.29 -5.66 14.98
C ARG A 28 13.99 -4.98 13.79
N PHE A 29 13.71 -3.70 13.56
CA PHE A 29 14.51 -2.85 12.66
C PHE A 29 15.96 -2.84 13.19
N ALA A 30 16.76 -3.79 12.72
CA ALA A 30 18.17 -3.87 13.03
C ALA A 30 18.91 -2.95 12.04
N PRO A 31 19.85 -2.12 12.51
CA PRO A 31 20.72 -1.37 11.61
C PRO A 31 21.34 -2.34 10.61
N ALA A 32 20.98 -2.22 9.34
CA ALA A 32 21.60 -3.01 8.30
C ALA A 32 23.02 -2.48 8.07
N ASP A 33 24.02 -3.37 8.09
CA ASP A 33 25.37 -2.97 7.69
C ASP A 33 25.37 -2.65 6.19
N LEU A 34 25.38 -1.35 5.89
CA LEU A 34 25.37 -0.84 4.53
C LEU A 34 26.63 -1.27 3.75
N ARG A 35 27.76 -1.51 4.43
CA ARG A 35 28.99 -2.00 3.79
C ARG A 35 28.81 -3.42 3.30
N LEU A 36 28.19 -4.28 4.10
CA LEU A 36 27.89 -5.67 3.72
C LEU A 36 26.90 -5.75 2.55
N ARG A 37 25.91 -4.85 2.52
CA ARG A 37 24.94 -4.74 1.42
C ARG A 37 25.57 -4.22 0.13
N ALA A 38 26.46 -3.23 0.23
CA ALA A 38 27.21 -2.71 -0.93
C ALA A 38 28.17 -3.75 -1.51
N ALA A 39 28.72 -4.65 -0.68
CA ALA A 39 29.61 -5.72 -1.12
C ALA A 39 28.89 -6.83 -1.91
N THR A 40 27.63 -7.12 -1.58
CA THR A 40 26.83 -8.17 -2.25
C THR A 40 26.03 -7.65 -3.45
N ARG A 41 25.69 -6.36 -3.45
CA ARG A 41 24.99 -5.68 -4.54
C ARG A 41 25.71 -4.37 -4.83
N GLY A 42 26.81 -4.46 -5.58
CA GLY A 42 27.44 -3.27 -6.16
C GLY A 42 26.42 -2.47 -6.98
N PRO A 43 26.57 -1.15 -7.10
CA PRO A 43 25.67 -0.36 -7.93
C PRO A 43 25.64 -0.93 -9.35
N VAL A 44 24.49 -1.48 -9.75
CA VAL A 44 24.20 -1.86 -11.13
C VAL A 44 24.20 -0.57 -11.95
N SER A 45 25.33 -0.31 -12.60
CA SER A 45 25.66 0.84 -13.44
C SER A 45 26.08 2.13 -12.70
N SER A 46 27.39 2.28 -12.51
CA SER A 46 28.05 3.59 -12.64
C SER A 46 28.42 3.88 -14.10
N ARG A 47 27.56 3.47 -15.05
CA ARG A 47 27.76 3.83 -16.45
C ARG A 47 27.29 5.27 -16.59
N ALA A 48 28.13 6.16 -17.10
CA ALA A 48 27.75 7.53 -17.39
C ALA A 48 26.50 7.49 -18.27
N GLN A 49 25.35 7.83 -17.70
CA GLN A 49 24.11 7.99 -18.43
C GLN A 49 24.30 9.24 -19.27
N THR A 50 24.15 9.13 -20.59
CA THR A 50 24.24 10.25 -21.53
C THR A 50 23.42 11.41 -20.97
N ALA A 51 24.11 12.51 -20.65
CA ALA A 51 23.57 13.64 -19.92
C ALA A 51 22.57 14.40 -20.79
N GLY A 52 21.31 13.97 -20.76
CA GLY A 52 20.15 14.73 -21.19
C GLY A 52 19.07 14.63 -20.10
N PRO A 53 18.19 15.62 -19.97
CA PRO A 53 17.06 15.50 -19.05
C PRO A 53 16.28 14.22 -19.38
N LYS A 54 16.05 13.38 -18.37
CA LYS A 54 15.15 12.23 -18.51
C LYS A 54 13.76 12.77 -18.79
N HIS A 55 13.37 12.79 -20.05
CA HIS A 55 12.03 13.19 -20.43
C HIS A 55 11.06 12.10 -19.98
N PHE A 56 10.05 12.48 -19.21
CA PHE A 56 8.92 11.61 -18.94
C PHE A 56 8.20 11.36 -20.26
N SER A 57 8.17 10.11 -20.70
CA SER A 57 7.30 9.66 -21.78
C SER A 57 6.17 8.85 -21.15
N PRO A 58 4.89 9.22 -21.37
CA PRO A 58 3.76 8.41 -20.92
C PRO A 58 3.89 6.97 -21.42
N ALA A 59 3.34 6.01 -20.66
CA ALA A 59 3.32 4.60 -21.05
C ALA A 59 2.62 4.40 -22.42
N ASP A 60 1.59 5.20 -22.69
CA ASP A 60 0.83 5.21 -23.93
C ASP A 60 0.84 6.62 -24.56
N PRO A 61 1.79 6.94 -25.45
CA PRO A 61 1.93 8.29 -26.03
C PRO A 61 0.74 8.72 -26.89
N GLY A 62 -0.03 7.75 -27.42
CA GLY A 62 -1.22 8.00 -28.22
C GLY A 62 -2.48 8.24 -27.40
N ILE A 63 -2.42 8.01 -26.08
CA ILE A 63 -3.54 8.23 -25.17
C ILE A 63 -3.23 9.51 -24.40
N ASN A 64 -4.05 10.54 -24.62
CA ASN A 64 -4.03 11.74 -23.80
C ASN A 64 -5.11 11.61 -22.71
N PRO A 65 -4.75 11.19 -21.48
CA PRO A 65 -5.72 11.03 -20.40
C PRO A 65 -6.36 12.35 -19.96
N THR A 66 -5.79 13.50 -20.33
CA THR A 66 -6.34 14.82 -20.02
C THR A 66 -7.03 15.46 -21.23
N ALA A 67 -7.32 14.70 -22.29
CA ALA A 67 -8.10 15.20 -23.41
C ALA A 67 -9.49 15.64 -22.94
N GLY A 68 -9.88 16.89 -23.24
CA GLY A 68 -11.16 17.47 -22.82
C GLY A 68 -11.18 17.97 -21.37
N TRP A 69 -10.07 17.90 -20.64
CA TRP A 69 -9.95 18.51 -19.32
C TRP A 69 -9.54 19.98 -19.46
N ASP A 70 -10.46 20.89 -19.18
CA ASP A 70 -10.17 22.32 -19.04
C ASP A 70 -10.36 22.74 -17.57
N PRO A 71 -9.27 23.09 -16.84
CA PRO A 71 -9.34 23.53 -15.46
C PRO A 71 -10.14 24.82 -15.23
N MET A 72 -10.34 25.60 -16.30
CA MET A 72 -11.00 26.91 -16.26
C MET A 72 -12.42 26.85 -16.83
N ASP A 73 -12.88 25.68 -17.27
CA ASP A 73 -14.26 25.48 -17.72
C ASP A 73 -15.20 25.53 -16.50
N ALA A 74 -15.98 26.62 -16.44
CA ALA A 74 -16.91 26.88 -15.36
C ALA A 74 -18.16 25.98 -15.42
N ASP A 75 -18.44 25.38 -16.58
CA ASP A 75 -19.58 24.51 -16.83
C ASP A 75 -19.20 23.02 -16.70
N ALA A 76 -17.94 22.72 -16.34
CA ALA A 76 -17.48 21.36 -16.14
C ALA A 76 -18.20 20.69 -14.96
N GLU A 77 -18.73 19.48 -15.20
CA GLU A 77 -19.36 18.68 -14.16
C GLU A 77 -18.34 18.35 -13.04
N PRO A 78 -18.66 18.61 -11.76
CA PRO A 78 -17.77 18.28 -10.67
C PRO A 78 -17.49 16.78 -10.65
N SER A 79 -16.22 16.39 -10.79
CA SER A 79 -15.85 14.99 -10.60
C SER A 79 -16.18 14.58 -9.16
N GLY A 80 -16.95 13.50 -8.99
CA GLY A 80 -17.26 12.97 -7.67
C GLY A 80 -15.98 12.63 -6.90
N PHE A 81 -15.91 13.04 -5.63
CA PHE A 81 -14.82 12.63 -4.75
C PHE A 81 -14.84 11.11 -4.59
N ILE A 82 -13.75 10.46 -4.98
CA ILE A 82 -13.53 9.04 -4.69
C ILE A 82 -12.80 8.97 -3.34
N ASP A 83 -13.40 8.33 -2.35
CA ASP A 83 -12.71 8.00 -1.10
C ASP A 83 -11.68 6.89 -1.37
N PRO A 84 -10.37 7.18 -1.30
CA PRO A 84 -9.34 6.20 -1.63
C PRO A 84 -9.34 5.02 -0.66
N LEU A 85 -9.76 5.21 0.59
CA LEU A 85 -9.81 4.15 1.59
C LEU A 85 -10.98 3.20 1.31
N ALA A 86 -12.14 3.73 0.96
CA ALA A 86 -13.30 2.92 0.58
C ALA A 86 -13.04 2.12 -0.70
N ALA A 87 -12.39 2.72 -1.71
CA ALA A 87 -12.01 2.05 -2.95
C ALA A 87 -11.03 0.89 -2.69
N ALA A 88 -9.95 1.15 -1.94
CA ALA A 88 -8.98 0.12 -1.57
C ALA A 88 -9.59 -1.02 -0.75
N HIS A 89 -10.54 -0.70 0.14
CA HIS A 89 -11.27 -1.69 0.93
C HIS A 89 -12.14 -2.60 0.04
N ALA A 90 -12.87 -2.03 -0.92
CA ALA A 90 -13.69 -2.79 -1.86
C ALA A 90 -12.84 -3.74 -2.73
N ASP A 91 -11.71 -3.24 -3.26
CA ASP A 91 -10.78 -4.04 -4.06
C ASP A 91 -10.18 -5.20 -3.26
N GLY A 92 -9.79 -4.95 -2.00
CA GLY A 92 -9.30 -5.98 -1.10
C GLY A 92 -10.35 -7.05 -0.79
N TYR A 93 -11.62 -6.66 -0.59
CA TYR A 93 -12.72 -7.59 -0.35
C TYR A 93 -13.05 -8.45 -1.59
N ALA A 94 -13.02 -7.85 -2.77
CA ALA A 94 -13.21 -8.55 -4.03
C ALA A 94 -12.07 -9.56 -4.29
N ALA A 95 -10.81 -9.17 -4.05
CA ALA A 95 -9.66 -10.06 -4.18
C ALA A 95 -9.71 -11.24 -3.19
N ALA A 96 -10.17 -11.01 -1.96
CA ALA A 96 -10.33 -12.06 -0.95
C ALA A 96 -11.39 -13.09 -1.37
N SER A 97 -12.54 -12.62 -1.88
CA SER A 97 -13.65 -13.49 -2.29
C SER A 97 -13.40 -14.26 -3.59
N GLY A 98 -12.50 -13.78 -4.47
CA GLY A 98 -12.04 -14.50 -5.66
C GLY A 98 -10.99 -15.59 -5.40
N SER A 99 -10.44 -15.68 -4.19
CA SER A 99 -9.36 -16.63 -3.84
C SER A 99 -9.81 -17.96 -3.22
N MET A 100 -11.13 -18.14 -2.99
CA MET A 100 -11.68 -19.40 -2.53
C MET A 100 -12.02 -20.30 -3.74
N ASN A 101 -11.00 -20.99 -4.25
CA ASN A 101 -11.19 -22.09 -5.20
C ASN A 101 -11.79 -23.28 -4.42
N PRO A 102 -13.02 -23.76 -4.72
CA PRO A 102 -13.64 -24.85 -3.97
C PRO A 102 -13.14 -26.25 -4.33
N ASP A 103 -12.23 -26.41 -5.29
CA ASP A 103 -11.72 -27.72 -5.71
C ASP A 103 -10.18 -27.78 -5.60
N GLY A 104 -9.72 -28.52 -4.59
CA GLY A 104 -8.33 -28.90 -4.35
C GLY A 104 -8.24 -29.90 -3.20
#